data_AF-A0A284VLY2-F1
#
_entry.id   AF-A0A284VLY2-F1
#
_cell.length_a   1.000
_cell.length_b   1.000
_cell.length_c   1.000
_cell.angle_alpha   90.00
_cell.angle_beta   90.00
_cell.angle_gamma   90.00
#
_symmetry.space_group_name_H-M   'P 1'
#
loop_
_entity.id
_entity.type
_entity.pdbx_description
1 polymer ?
#
loop_
_entity_poly.entity_id
_entity_poly.type
_entity_poly.pdbx_seq_one_letter_code
_entity_poly.pdbx_strand_id
1 'polypeptide(L)' 'MGDNEDLEKIDEMIKEEEKKSPAKNVLVCPVCNSTDVVYYIGGELGYQYRCKNCGYTGAFILEK' A
#
# COMPACT_ATOMS: atom_id res chain seq x y z
N MET A 1 23.87 -34.56 12.59
CA MET A 1 23.56 -33.94 11.28
C MET A 1 22.06 -34.05 11.08
N GLY A 2 21.29 -33.07 11.56
CA GLY A 2 19.83 -33.14 11.51
C GLY A 2 19.16 -31.80 11.72
N ASP A 3 19.79 -30.72 11.26
CA ASP A 3 19.37 -29.34 11.56
C ASP A 3 19.21 -28.49 10.27
N ASN A 4 19.25 -29.14 9.09
CA ASN A 4 19.26 -28.45 7.79
C ASN A 4 17.91 -28.50 7.05
N GLU A 5 17.08 -29.52 7.31
CA GLU A 5 15.80 -29.69 6.59
C GLU A 5 14.73 -28.71 7.11
N ASP A 6 14.84 -28.29 8.36
CA ASP A 6 13.94 -27.32 8.99
C ASP A 6 14.14 -25.91 8.42
N LEU A 7 15.37 -25.55 8.06
CA LEU A 7 15.70 -24.21 7.56
C LEU A 7 15.14 -23.95 6.15
N GLU A 8 15.15 -24.98 5.30
CA GLU A 8 14.60 -24.91 3.94
C GLU A 8 13.07 -24.78 3.95
N LYS A 9 12.39 -25.46 4.88
CA LYS A 9 10.93 -25.32 5.07
C LYS A 9 10.54 -23.91 5.52
N ILE A 10 11.36 -23.27 6.35
CA ILE A 10 11.08 -21.91 6.83
C ILE A 10 11.24 -20.88 5.70
N ASP A 11 12.27 -21.02 4.84
CA ASP A 11 12.48 -20.14 3.68
C ASP A 11 11.33 -20.23 2.67
N GLU A 12 10.84 -21.45 2.42
CA GLU A 12 9.71 -21.67 1.53
C GLU A 12 8.42 -21.00 2.06
N MET A 13 8.18 -21.06 3.37
CA MET A 13 7.05 -20.39 4.03
C MET A 13 7.13 -18.85 3.97
N ILE A 14 8.32 -18.25 4.15
CA ILE A 14 8.51 -16.79 4.05
C ILE A 14 8.23 -16.31 2.61
N LYS A 15 8.67 -17.09 1.61
CA LYS A 15 8.50 -16.78 0.19
C LYS A 15 7.05 -16.88 -0.29
N GLU A 16 6.21 -17.66 0.38
CA GLU A 16 4.77 -17.69 0.14
C GLU A 16 4.03 -16.52 0.78
N GLU A 17 4.44 -16.09 1.98
CA GLU A 17 3.88 -14.92 2.68
C GLU A 17 4.17 -13.61 1.94
N GLU A 18 5.39 -13.40 1.40
CA GLU A 18 5.73 -12.19 0.64
C GLU A 18 4.85 -11.98 -0.61
N LYS A 19 4.32 -13.06 -1.19
CA LYS A 19 3.47 -12.99 -2.39
C LYS A 19 2.03 -12.62 -2.08
N LYS A 20 1.58 -12.80 -0.83
CA LYS A 20 0.31 -12.28 -0.35
C LYS A 20 0.54 -10.84 0.10
N SER A 21 0.57 -9.94 -0.86
CA SER A 21 0.40 -8.52 -0.55
C SER A 21 -0.86 -8.40 0.33
N PRO A 22 -0.76 -7.89 1.58
CA PRO A 22 -1.94 -7.71 2.41
C PRO A 22 -2.93 -6.87 1.59
N ALA A 23 -4.22 -7.24 1.62
CA ALA A 23 -5.27 -6.55 0.88
C ALA A 23 -5.09 -5.03 1.05
N LYS A 24 -4.52 -4.40 0.04
CA LYS A 24 -4.01 -3.04 0.14
C LYS A 24 -5.22 -2.16 -0.11
N ASN A 25 -5.76 -1.54 0.94
CA ASN A 25 -6.82 -0.55 0.79
C ASN A 25 -6.40 0.42 -0.31
N VAL A 26 -7.13 0.41 -1.43
CA VAL A 26 -6.72 1.18 -2.61
C VAL A 26 -7.26 2.59 -2.44
N LEU A 27 -6.37 3.55 -2.32
CA LEU A 27 -6.73 4.96 -2.29
C LEU A 27 -7.21 5.39 -3.68
N VAL A 28 -8.34 6.08 -3.76
CA VAL A 28 -8.99 6.50 -5.00
C VAL A 28 -9.29 7.99 -4.94
N CYS A 29 -8.96 8.70 -6.03
CA CYS A 29 -9.27 10.12 -6.18
C CYS A 29 -10.79 10.34 -6.30
N PRO A 30 -11.38 11.26 -5.52
CA PRO A 30 -12.82 11.55 -5.59
C PRO A 30 -13.25 12.32 -6.84
N VAL A 31 -12.31 12.92 -7.59
CA VAL A 31 -12.62 13.75 -8.77
C VAL A 31 -12.61 12.94 -10.06
N CYS A 32 -11.60 12.09 -10.26
CA CYS A 32 -11.41 11.34 -11.50
C CYS A 32 -11.40 9.82 -11.33
N ASN A 33 -11.65 9.32 -10.12
CA ASN A 33 -11.61 7.88 -9.78
C ASN A 33 -10.28 7.18 -10.06
N SER A 34 -9.19 7.93 -10.27
CA SER A 34 -7.85 7.36 -10.43
C SER A 34 -7.32 6.83 -9.09
N THR A 35 -6.68 5.67 -9.12
CA THR A 35 -5.93 5.10 -7.98
C THR A 35 -4.53 5.71 -7.84
N ASP A 36 -4.13 6.55 -8.79
CA ASP A 36 -2.82 7.22 -8.82
C ASP A 36 -2.81 8.47 -7.94
N VAL A 37 -2.94 8.23 -6.63
CA VAL A 37 -2.94 9.22 -5.56
C VAL A 37 -1.72 9.00 -4.66
N VAL A 38 -0.99 10.08 -4.38
CA VAL A 38 0.19 10.06 -3.54
C VAL A 38 0.01 10.96 -2.33
N TYR A 39 0.69 10.63 -1.25
CA TYR A 39 0.77 11.50 -0.10
C TYR A 39 1.51 12.79 -0.45
N TYR A 40 0.97 13.95 -0.04
CA TYR A 40 1.53 15.25 -0.40
C TYR A 40 2.09 15.99 0.82
N ILE A 41 1.27 16.25 1.83
CA ILE A 41 1.66 17.00 3.04
C ILE A 41 1.12 16.28 4.26
N GLY A 42 1.95 16.19 5.31
CA GLY A 42 1.61 15.68 6.63
C GLY A 42 2.16 16.54 7.75
N GLY A 43 1.50 16.52 8.92
CA GLY A 43 1.91 17.28 10.11
C GLY A 43 0.69 17.71 10.92
N GLU A 44 0.81 18.79 11.70
CA GLU A 44 -0.28 19.37 12.50
C GLU A 44 -1.55 19.71 11.69
N LEU A 45 -1.40 19.96 10.39
CA LEU A 45 -2.49 20.28 9.47
C LEU A 45 -3.22 19.04 8.91
N GLY A 46 -2.81 17.83 9.32
CA GLY A 46 -3.40 16.57 8.88
C GLY A 46 -2.77 15.99 7.61
N TYR A 47 -3.39 14.90 7.15
CA TYR A 47 -2.94 14.12 5.99
C TYR A 47 -3.57 14.68 4.71
N GLN A 48 -2.76 15.09 3.74
CA GLN A 48 -3.24 15.50 2.41
C GLN A 48 -2.68 14.61 1.31
N TYR A 49 -3.52 14.34 0.32
CA TYR A 49 -3.22 13.52 -0.84
C TYR A 49 -3.28 14.36 -2.11
N ARG A 50 -2.46 14.00 -3.09
CA ARG A 50 -2.45 14.60 -4.42
C ARG A 50 -2.62 13.53 -5.49
N CYS A 51 -3.60 13.73 -6.39
CA CYS A 51 -3.79 12.89 -7.55
C CYS A 51 -2.83 13.32 -8.68
N LYS A 52 -2.08 12.37 -9.24
CA LYS A 52 -1.20 12.66 -10.39
C LYS A 52 -1.94 12.82 -11.72
N ASN A 53 -3.18 12.34 -11.78
CA ASN A 53 -3.96 12.33 -13.02
C ASN A 53 -4.73 13.64 -13.24
N CYS A 54 -5.53 14.09 -12.26
CA CYS A 54 -6.32 15.32 -12.37
C CYS A 54 -5.77 16.51 -11.57
N GLY A 55 -4.74 16.32 -10.75
CA GLY A 55 -4.15 17.38 -9.91
C GLY A 55 -4.90 17.69 -8.62
N TYR A 56 -6.02 17.00 -8.32
CA TYR A 56 -6.74 17.12 -7.06
C TYR A 56 -5.78 17.03 -5.86
N THR A 57 -5.88 17.98 -4.92
CA THR A 57 -5.09 18.00 -3.69
C THR A 57 -6.02 18.27 -2.50
N GLY A 58 -6.01 17.39 -1.51
CA GLY A 58 -6.86 17.52 -0.33
C GLY A 58 -6.78 16.31 0.60
N ALA A 59 -7.41 16.44 1.77
CA ALA A 59 -7.43 15.37 2.78
C ALA A 59 -8.46 14.27 2.46
N PHE A 60 -9.43 14.54 1.58
CA PHE A 60 -10.51 13.61 1.27
C PHE A 60 -10.10 12.65 0.14
N ILE A 61 -10.14 11.35 0.42
CA ILE A 61 -9.90 10.25 -0.53
C ILE A 61 -10.98 9.18 -0.35
N LEU A 62 -11.16 8.33 -1.35
CA LEU A 62 -12.03 7.16 -1.27
C LEU A 62 -11.17 5.90 -1.09
N GLU A 63 -11.67 4.91 -0.36
CA GLU A 63 -11.01 3.62 -0.15
C GLU A 63 -11.85 2.50 -0.79
N LYS A 64 -11.18 1.52 -1.42
CA LYS A 64 -11.79 0.31 -1.98
C LYS A 64 -11.13 -0.94 -1.45
#